data_AF-A0A7C1GCR5-F1
#
_entry.id   AF-A0A7C1GCR5-F1
#
_cell.length_a   1.000
_cell.length_b   1.000
_cell.length_c   1.000
_cell.angle_alpha   90.00
_cell.angle_beta   90.00
_cell.angle_gamma   90.00
#
_symmetry.space_group_name_H-M   'P 1'
#
loop_
_entity.id
_entity.type
_entity.pdbx_description
1 polymer ?
#
loop_
_entity_poly.entity_id
_entity_poly.type
_entity_poly.pdbx_seq_one_letter_code
_entity_poly.pdbx_strand_id
1 'polypeptide(L)'
;MTKILDKIREDLKTYGINDVPELNYNLSYDELYDHEIHPHNEGFKKGIITDRGAVAVDTGIFTGRSPKDKYIVEEETSKDNIWWKNKLRTSSDNQPISEENWKYLYEIS
;
A
#
# COMPACT_ATOMS: atom_id res chain seq x y z
N MET A 1 -20.07 9.84 -14.23
CA MET A 1 -19.52 9.01 -13.13
C MET A 1 -19.40 7.55 -13.51
N THR A 2 -20.47 6.87 -13.96
CA THR A 2 -20.43 5.44 -14.34
C THR A 2 -19.32 5.08 -15.34
N LYS A 3 -19.18 5.83 -16.43
CA LYS A 3 -18.10 5.62 -17.42
C LYS A 3 -16.68 5.73 -16.85
N ILE A 4 -16.49 6.54 -15.81
CA ILE A 4 -15.18 6.71 -15.16
C ILE A 4 -14.90 5.48 -14.29
N LEU A 5 -15.89 5.03 -13.51
CA LEU A 5 -15.76 3.85 -12.67
C LEU A 5 -15.54 2.57 -13.51
N ASP A 6 -16.20 2.47 -14.66
CA ASP A 6 -16.00 1.33 -15.57
C ASP A 6 -14.59 1.33 -16.16
N LYS A 7 -14.07 2.51 -16.54
CA LYS A 7 -12.68 2.65 -16.96
C LYS A 7 -11.72 2.24 -15.85
N ILE A 8 -11.93 2.71 -14.62
CA ILE A 8 -11.08 2.37 -13.47
C ILE A 8 -11.10 0.86 -13.22
N ARG A 9 -12.26 0.20 -13.30
CA ARG A 9 -12.35 -1.25 -13.19
C ARG A 9 -11.54 -1.97 -14.26
N GLU A 10 -11.53 -1.45 -15.48
CA GLU A 10 -10.70 -2.03 -16.55
C GLU A 10 -9.20 -1.80 -16.28
N ASP A 11 -8.83 -0.60 -15.84
CA ASP A 11 -7.45 -0.27 -15.48
C ASP A 11 -6.95 -1.17 -14.31
N LEU A 12 -7.79 -1.48 -13.32
CA LEU A 12 -7.45 -2.38 -12.20
C LEU A 12 -7.09 -3.80 -12.66
N LYS A 13 -7.71 -4.31 -13.73
CA LYS A 13 -7.37 -5.62 -14.31
C LYS A 13 -5.94 -5.65 -14.84
N THR A 14 -5.43 -4.51 -15.32
CA THR A 14 -4.04 -4.41 -15.79
C THR A 14 -3.03 -4.58 -14.64
N TYR A 15 -3.46 -4.35 -13.40
CA TYR A 15 -2.72 -4.61 -12.17
C TYR A 15 -3.08 -5.97 -11.54
N GLY A 16 -3.71 -6.88 -12.27
CA GLY A 16 -4.11 -8.20 -11.75
C GLY A 16 -5.23 -8.18 -10.71
N ILE A 17 -5.83 -7.03 -10.40
CA ILE A 17 -6.93 -6.91 -9.45
C ILE A 17 -8.24 -7.17 -10.20
N ASN A 18 -8.80 -8.35 -9.99
CA ASN A 18 -10.03 -8.82 -10.63
C ASN A 18 -11.21 -8.82 -9.65
N ASP A 19 -12.42 -8.95 -10.19
CA ASP A 19 -13.65 -9.18 -9.42
C ASP A 19 -13.90 -8.19 -8.27
N VAL A 20 -13.64 -6.90 -8.52
CA VAL A 20 -13.84 -5.80 -7.55
C VAL A 20 -15.34 -5.62 -7.24
N PRO A 21 -15.83 -6.04 -6.07
CA PRO A 21 -17.27 -6.02 -5.77
C PRO A 21 -17.76 -4.59 -5.49
N GLU A 22 -16.89 -3.76 -4.91
CA GLU A 22 -17.18 -2.39 -4.51
C GLU A 22 -15.99 -1.50 -4.89
N LEU A 23 -16.29 -0.32 -5.45
CA LEU A 23 -15.29 0.65 -5.87
C LEU A 23 -15.64 2.02 -5.28
N ASN A 24 -14.91 2.41 -4.26
CA ASN A 24 -15.00 3.72 -3.61
C ASN A 24 -13.90 4.63 -4.17
N TYR A 25 -14.28 5.54 -5.07
CA TYR A 25 -13.33 6.39 -5.81
C TYR A 25 -13.44 7.84 -5.38
N ASN A 26 -12.32 8.43 -4.93
CA ASN A 26 -12.23 9.81 -4.47
C ASN A 26 -13.27 10.17 -3.41
N LEU A 27 -13.36 9.34 -2.36
CA LEU A 27 -14.19 9.63 -1.19
C LEU A 27 -13.84 11.00 -0.60
N SER A 28 -14.87 11.70 -0.17
CA SER A 28 -14.78 12.89 0.68
C SER A 28 -14.27 12.53 2.08
N TYR A 29 -13.87 13.54 2.85
CA TYR A 29 -13.47 13.33 4.25
C TYR A 29 -14.61 12.77 5.11
N ASP A 30 -15.85 13.18 4.85
CA ASP A 30 -17.02 12.69 5.61
C ASP A 30 -17.27 11.20 5.32
N GLU A 31 -17.15 10.79 4.04
CA GLU A 31 -17.25 9.38 3.67
C GLU A 31 -16.11 8.55 4.26
N LEU A 32 -14.87 9.05 4.25
CA LEU A 32 -13.74 8.39 4.89
C LEU A 32 -13.97 8.21 6.40
N TYR A 33 -14.45 9.26 7.07
CA TYR A 33 -14.77 9.21 8.50
C TYR A 33 -15.77 8.10 8.81
N ASP A 34 -16.89 8.04 8.07
CA ASP A 34 -17.91 7.01 8.24
C ASP A 34 -17.37 5.60 7.99
N HIS A 35 -16.51 5.43 6.99
CA HIS A 35 -15.85 4.16 6.70
C HIS A 35 -14.89 3.73 7.81
N GLU A 36 -14.15 4.66 8.42
CA GLU A 36 -13.16 4.37 9.47
C GLU A 36 -13.81 3.92 10.79
N ILE A 37 -14.95 4.53 11.17
CA ILE A 37 -15.67 4.23 12.41
C ILE A 37 -16.74 3.13 12.27
N HIS A 38 -16.84 2.51 11.10
CA HIS A 38 -17.88 1.54 10.81
C HIS A 38 -17.88 0.39 11.84
N PRO A 39 -19.04 0.00 12.42
CA PRO A 39 -19.10 -0.95 13.53
C PRO A 39 -18.62 -2.37 13.19
N HIS A 40 -18.50 -2.71 11.89
CA HIS A 40 -17.93 -3.98 11.42
C HIS A 40 -16.39 -3.97 11.37
N ASN A 41 -15.73 -2.84 11.59
CA ASN A 41 -14.28 -2.77 11.58
C ASN A 41 -13.71 -3.41 12.86
N GLU A 42 -12.78 -4.35 12.66
CA GLU A 42 -12.11 -5.10 13.73
C GLU A 42 -10.59 -5.08 13.54
N GLY A 43 -9.85 -5.40 14.62
CA GLY A 43 -8.39 -5.39 14.61
C GLY A 43 -7.81 -4.04 14.18
N PHE A 44 -6.80 -4.07 13.31
CA PHE A 44 -6.10 -2.88 12.82
C PHE A 44 -6.93 -1.99 11.88
N LYS A 45 -8.14 -2.42 11.47
CA LYS A 45 -9.04 -1.62 10.64
C LYS A 45 -9.92 -0.68 11.46
N LYS A 46 -9.97 -0.85 12.79
CA LYS A 46 -10.90 -0.14 13.66
C LYS A 46 -10.40 1.26 13.99
N GLY A 47 -11.15 2.28 13.56
CA GLY A 47 -11.01 3.66 14.04
C GLY A 47 -11.79 3.89 15.34
N ILE A 48 -11.27 4.77 16.19
CA ILE A 48 -11.98 5.29 17.37
C ILE A 48 -12.02 6.81 17.34
N ILE A 49 -13.16 7.39 17.74
CA ILE A 49 -13.32 8.84 17.83
C ILE A 49 -12.71 9.31 19.15
N THR A 50 -11.74 10.21 19.08
CA THR A 50 -11.13 10.86 20.25
C THR A 50 -12.06 11.93 20.83
N ASP A 51 -11.77 12.39 22.05
CA ASP A 51 -12.47 13.51 22.70
C ASP A 51 -12.42 14.82 21.88
N ARG A 52 -11.46 14.92 20.96
CA ARG A 52 -11.30 16.06 20.03
C ARG A 52 -11.97 15.86 18.68
N GLY A 53 -12.69 14.75 18.48
CA GLY A 53 -13.40 14.44 17.24
C GLY A 53 -12.52 13.89 16.10
N ALA A 54 -11.21 13.78 16.30
CA ALA A 54 -10.32 13.11 15.34
C ALA A 54 -10.43 11.59 15.48
N VAL A 55 -10.29 10.86 14.37
CA VAL A 55 -10.18 9.40 14.38
C VAL A 55 -8.74 9.00 14.75
N ALA A 56 -8.62 8.03 15.66
CA ALA A 56 -7.36 7.38 16.00
C ALA A 56 -7.41 5.89 15.63
N VAL A 57 -6.28 5.35 15.19
CA VAL A 57 -6.10 3.93 14.82
C VAL A 57 -4.86 3.35 15.51
N ASP A 58 -4.79 2.02 15.61
CA ASP A 58 -3.63 1.30 16.13
C ASP A 58 -3.01 0.44 15.01
N THR A 59 -1.72 0.61 14.75
CA THR A 59 -0.96 -0.15 13.74
C THR A 59 -0.25 -1.39 14.31
N GLY A 60 -0.53 -1.72 15.58
CA GLY A 60 0.04 -2.86 16.29
C GLY A 60 1.54 -2.71 16.49
N ILE A 61 2.29 -3.74 16.11
CA ILE A 61 3.76 -3.74 16.29
C ILE A 61 4.48 -2.82 15.28
N PHE A 62 3.80 -2.41 14.20
CA PHE A 62 4.38 -1.57 13.15
C PHE A 62 4.21 -0.09 13.48
N THR A 63 4.86 0.35 14.56
CA THR A 63 4.77 1.73 15.07
C THR A 63 5.76 2.69 14.39
N GLY A 64 6.38 2.27 13.28
CA GLY A 64 7.43 3.01 12.60
C GLY A 64 7.82 2.36 11.28
N ARG A 65 8.88 2.89 10.65
CA ARG A 65 9.40 2.34 9.39
C ARG A 65 10.11 1.01 9.63
N SER A 66 10.00 0.10 8.68
CA SER A 66 10.78 -1.16 8.61
C SER A 66 11.86 -1.06 7.52
N PRO A 67 12.96 -0.29 7.72
CA PRO A 67 13.97 -0.06 6.68
C PRO A 67 14.65 -1.36 6.19
N LYS A 68 14.68 -2.40 7.02
CA LYS A 68 15.24 -3.71 6.67
C LYS A 68 14.35 -4.53 5.73
N ASP A 69 13.08 -4.17 5.59
CA ASP A 69 12.12 -4.85 4.72
C ASP A 69 11.83 -4.05 3.43
N LYS A 70 12.57 -2.95 3.22
CA LYS A 70 12.52 -2.18 1.96
C LYS A 70 13.41 -2.86 0.93
N TYR A 71 12.82 -3.16 -0.23
CA TYR A 71 13.51 -3.67 -1.42
C TYR A 71 13.19 -2.82 -2.65
N ILE A 72 14.08 -2.82 -3.62
CA ILE A 72 13.89 -2.24 -4.96
C ILE A 72 14.28 -3.30 -5.98
N VAL A 73 13.43 -3.52 -6.98
CA VAL A 73 13.69 -4.49 -8.04
C VAL A 73 14.95 -4.07 -8.79
N GLU A 74 15.91 -4.98 -8.91
CA GLU A 74 17.10 -4.76 -9.72
C GLU A 74 16.76 -5.04 -11.19
N GLU A 75 16.41 -3.98 -11.90
CA GLU A 75 16.03 -4.00 -13.32
C GLU A 75 16.99 -3.15 -14.18
N GLU A 76 17.09 -3.48 -15.46
CA GLU A 76 18.07 -2.88 -16.38
C GLU A 76 17.90 -1.36 -16.54
N THR A 77 16.67 -0.87 -16.52
CA THR A 77 16.33 0.54 -16.73
C THR A 77 16.79 1.47 -15.60
N SER A 78 16.97 0.93 -14.39
CA SER A 78 17.22 1.74 -13.19
C SER A 78 18.47 1.34 -12.41
N LYS A 79 19.07 0.16 -12.67
CA LYS A 79 20.21 -0.38 -11.89
C LYS A 79 21.39 0.58 -11.77
N ASP A 80 21.70 1.36 -12.80
CA ASP A 80 22.87 2.25 -12.78
C ASP A 80 22.58 3.59 -12.06
N ASN A 81 21.30 3.90 -11.82
CA ASN A 81 20.84 5.16 -11.24
C ASN A 81 20.45 5.04 -9.76
N ILE A 82 20.41 3.83 -9.21
CA ILE A 82 20.00 3.59 -7.83
C ILE A 82 21.23 3.55 -6.89
N TRP A 83 21.11 4.24 -5.76
CA TRP A 83 22.11 4.18 -4.70
C TRP A 83 21.95 2.90 -3.87
N TRP A 84 22.42 1.77 -4.41
CA TRP A 84 22.27 0.44 -3.81
C TRP A 84 22.96 0.28 -2.46
N LYS A 85 22.33 -0.50 -1.58
CA LYS A 85 22.95 -1.02 -0.36
C LYS A 85 24.02 -2.04 -0.72
N ASN A 86 25.22 -1.84 -0.20
CA ASN A 86 26.32 -2.81 -0.30
C ASN A 86 27.31 -2.60 0.86
N LYS A 87 28.39 -3.39 0.88
CA LYS A 87 29.41 -3.33 1.95
C LYS A 87 30.04 -1.94 2.14
N LEU A 88 30.11 -1.13 1.09
CA LEU A 88 30.67 0.22 1.12
C LEU A 88 29.60 1.30 1.39
N ARG A 89 28.33 0.96 1.20
CA ARG A 89 27.16 1.86 1.30
C ARG A 89 26.19 1.34 2.35
N THR A 90 26.66 1.24 3.58
CA THR A 90 25.91 0.65 4.71
C THR A 90 24.75 1.54 5.18
N SER A 91 24.78 2.83 4.86
CA SER A 91 23.72 3.80 5.18
C SER A 91 22.52 3.75 4.23
N SER A 92 22.61 3.04 3.09
CA SER A 92 21.50 2.92 2.16
C SER A 92 20.59 1.76 2.56
N ASP A 93 19.28 1.99 2.52
CA ASP A 93 18.24 0.97 2.69
C ASP A 93 17.75 0.39 1.36
N ASN A 94 18.35 0.78 0.23
CA ASN A 94 17.97 0.31 -1.10
C ASN A 94 18.52 -1.10 -1.35
N GLN A 95 17.85 -2.11 -0.79
CA GLN A 95 18.22 -3.52 -0.97
C GLN A 95 17.72 -4.01 -2.33
N PRO A 96 18.56 -4.66 -3.16
CA PRO A 96 18.10 -5.24 -4.41
C PRO A 96 17.22 -6.48 -4.15
N ILE A 97 16.21 -6.66 -4.99
CA ILE A 97 15.43 -7.90 -5.11
C ILE A 97 15.36 -8.30 -6.59
N SER A 98 15.38 -9.61 -6.87
CA SER A 98 15.25 -10.09 -8.25
C SER A 98 13.82 -9.90 -8.77
N GLU A 99 13.67 -9.79 -10.09
CA GLU A 99 12.34 -9.78 -10.73
C GLU A 99 11.52 -11.04 -10.39
N GLU A 100 12.17 -12.20 -10.24
CA GLU A 100 11.52 -13.45 -9.86
C GLU A 100 10.88 -13.36 -8.47
N ASN A 101 11.63 -12.89 -7.48
CA ASN A 101 11.11 -12.73 -6.12
C ASN A 101 10.03 -11.63 -6.05
N TRP A 102 10.17 -10.56 -6.85
CA TRP A 102 9.11 -9.58 -7.00
C TRP A 102 7.82 -10.18 -7.55
N LYS A 103 7.91 -10.96 -8.64
CA LYS A 103 6.75 -11.66 -9.22
C LYS A 103 6.09 -12.60 -8.22
N TYR A 104 6.89 -13.36 -7.46
CA TYR A 104 6.37 -14.19 -6.38
C TYR A 104 5.58 -13.40 -5.35
N LEU A 105 6.14 -12.29 -4.83
CA LEU A 105 5.44 -11.43 -3.85
C LEU A 105 4.15 -10.85 -4.43
N TYR A 106 4.17 -10.45 -5.70
CA TYR A 106 3.03 -9.92 -6.40
C TYR A 106 1.91 -10.96 -6.58
N GLU A 107 2.25 -12.21 -6.89
CA GLU A 107 1.29 -13.31 -7.08
C GLU A 107 0.59 -13.77 -5.80
N ILE A 108 1.25 -13.64 -4.64
CA ILE A 108 0.69 -14.01 -3.34
C ILE A 108 -0.04 -12.85 -2.64
N SER A 109 -0.03 -11.65 -3.24
CA SER A 109 -0.66 -10.45 -2.68
C SER A 109 -2.18 -10.44 -2.86
#